data_AF-A0A9D1NRG6-F1
#
_entry.id   AF-A0A9D1NRG6-F1
#
_cell.length_a   1.000
_cell.length_b   1.000
_cell.length_c   1.000
_cell.angle_alpha   90.00
_cell.angle_beta   90.00
_cell.angle_gamma   90.00
#
_symmetry.space_group_name_H-M   'P 1'
#
loop_
_entity.id
_entity.type
_entity.pdbx_description
1 polymer ?
#
loop_
_entity_poly.entity_id
_entity_poly.type
_entity_poly.pdbx_seq_one_letter_code
_entity_poly.pdbx_strand_id
1 'polypeptide(L)'
;MADYLFLGDSITDADHLFEPTGLGTGFVSLIAQDPRMKGQRVRNMGHDGFTLERIHRMLLQNGVPAADVITILAGVNDIPVEVYTQRNRIPDEFSFFCREIFSLLSDKSGTRLVVMEPFLFDCPAEYRNWHPYVEEESRILRQTAEQFGALFIPTDRLLRCRAREEGVSEITVDGIHLTDRGNRILAQLWLQKVAPAGAHFKKE
;
A
#
# COMPACT_ATOMS: atom_id res chain seq x y z
N MET A 1 16.83 -14.49 8.04
CA MET A 1 16.32 -13.82 6.83
C MET A 1 14.85 -13.62 7.07
N ALA A 2 14.40 -12.39 7.17
CA ALA A 2 12.99 -12.06 7.30
C ALA A 2 12.35 -12.00 5.90
N ASP A 3 11.07 -12.37 5.83
CA ASP A 3 10.23 -12.33 4.64
C ASP A 3 9.26 -11.14 4.72
N TYR A 4 9.29 -10.30 3.68
CA TYR A 4 8.49 -9.10 3.54
C TYR A 4 7.53 -9.29 2.36
N LEU A 5 6.24 -9.28 2.67
CA LEU A 5 5.18 -9.45 1.70
C LEU A 5 4.41 -8.15 1.50
N PHE A 6 4.20 -7.78 0.25
CA PHE A 6 3.37 -6.64 -0.14
C PHE A 6 2.07 -7.13 -0.77
N LEU A 7 0.95 -6.72 -0.20
CA LEU A 7 -0.40 -6.92 -0.70
C LEU A 7 -0.96 -5.58 -1.13
N GLY A 8 -1.75 -5.57 -2.19
CA GLY A 8 -2.37 -4.33 -2.63
C GLY A 8 -3.01 -4.43 -3.98
N ASP A 9 -3.23 -3.27 -4.56
CA ASP A 9 -3.80 -3.09 -5.88
C ASP A 9 -2.72 -2.90 -6.96
N SER A 10 -3.07 -2.18 -8.02
CA SER A 10 -2.23 -1.82 -9.16
C SER A 10 -0.94 -1.07 -8.78
N ILE A 11 -0.98 -0.25 -7.73
CA ILE A 11 0.18 0.50 -7.23
C ILE A 11 1.22 -0.46 -6.66
N THR A 12 0.76 -1.53 -6.03
CA THR A 12 1.62 -2.59 -5.50
C THR A 12 2.02 -3.55 -6.62
N ASP A 13 1.09 -3.97 -7.47
CA ASP A 13 1.32 -4.89 -8.60
C ASP A 13 2.45 -4.40 -9.50
N ALA A 14 2.30 -3.20 -10.09
CA ALA A 14 3.30 -2.57 -10.96
C ALA A 14 3.92 -3.55 -11.98
N ASP A 15 3.08 -4.35 -12.64
CA ASP A 15 3.44 -5.36 -13.63
C ASP A 15 4.34 -6.49 -13.10
N HIS A 16 4.27 -6.83 -11.81
CA HIS A 16 5.21 -7.78 -11.20
C HIS A 16 5.23 -9.17 -11.84
N LEU A 17 4.11 -9.62 -12.42
CA LEU A 17 4.05 -10.91 -13.12
C LEU A 17 4.81 -10.91 -14.46
N PHE A 18 5.09 -9.74 -15.03
CA PHE A 18 5.79 -9.58 -16.30
C PHE A 18 7.28 -9.26 -16.11
N GLU A 19 7.70 -8.95 -14.88
CA GLU A 19 9.08 -8.66 -14.54
C GLU A 19 9.85 -9.92 -14.08
N PRO A 20 11.09 -10.16 -14.55
CA PRO A 20 11.86 -11.35 -14.16
C PRO A 20 12.09 -11.50 -12.65
N THR A 21 12.08 -10.37 -11.93
CA THR A 21 12.25 -10.35 -10.48
C THR A 21 11.00 -10.78 -9.72
N GLY A 22 9.82 -10.75 -10.36
CA GLY A 22 8.54 -10.94 -9.68
C GLY A 22 8.16 -9.79 -8.74
N LEU A 23 8.81 -8.63 -8.83
CA LEU A 23 8.61 -7.48 -7.92
C LEU A 23 7.97 -6.26 -8.58
N GLY A 24 7.90 -6.24 -9.91
CA GLY A 24 7.35 -5.13 -10.69
C GLY A 24 8.33 -3.98 -10.85
N THR A 25 7.83 -2.87 -11.36
CA THR A 25 8.60 -1.65 -11.66
C THR A 25 8.36 -0.52 -10.65
N GLY A 26 7.45 -0.74 -9.69
CA GLY A 26 7.05 0.24 -8.69
C GLY A 26 7.87 0.25 -7.40
N PHE A 27 7.27 0.81 -6.34
CA PHE A 27 7.93 1.03 -5.06
C PHE A 27 8.44 -0.25 -4.38
N VAL A 28 7.78 -1.41 -4.60
CA VAL A 28 8.19 -2.70 -4.04
C VAL A 28 9.59 -3.11 -4.54
N SER A 29 9.85 -2.92 -5.85
CA SER A 29 11.15 -3.19 -6.45
C SER A 29 12.23 -2.27 -5.92
N LEU A 30 11.91 -0.98 -5.72
CA LEU A 30 12.84 0.00 -5.12
C LEU A 30 13.19 -0.34 -3.67
N ILE A 31 12.21 -0.83 -2.88
CA ILE A 31 12.46 -1.31 -1.52
C ILE A 31 13.42 -2.49 -1.54
N ALA A 32 13.19 -3.48 -2.40
CA ALA A 32 14.03 -4.68 -2.47
C ALA A 32 15.48 -4.39 -2.88
N GLN A 33 15.71 -3.31 -3.63
CA GLN A 33 17.04 -2.86 -4.05
C GLN A 33 17.79 -2.07 -2.96
N ASP A 34 17.12 -1.63 -1.89
CA ASP A 34 17.76 -0.84 -0.84
C ASP A 34 18.78 -1.68 -0.04
N PRO A 35 19.97 -1.15 0.27
CA PRO A 35 20.99 -1.88 1.04
C PRO A 35 20.52 -2.42 2.40
N ARG A 36 19.53 -1.78 3.05
CA ARG A 36 18.95 -2.25 4.32
C ARG A 36 18.14 -3.54 4.16
N MET A 37 17.69 -3.84 2.95
CA MET A 37 16.95 -5.05 2.60
C MET A 37 17.86 -6.17 2.09
N LYS A 38 19.17 -5.95 2.02
CA LYS A 38 20.13 -6.97 1.56
C LYS A 38 20.03 -8.24 2.43
N GLY A 39 19.82 -9.38 1.76
CA GLY A 39 19.67 -10.67 2.42
C GLY A 39 18.31 -10.92 3.07
N GLN A 40 17.33 -10.02 2.86
CA GLN A 40 15.92 -10.24 3.17
C GLN A 40 15.20 -10.80 1.93
N ARG A 41 14.09 -11.51 2.16
CA ARG A 41 13.20 -11.93 1.09
C ARG A 41 12.10 -10.90 0.92
N VAL A 42 11.88 -10.45 -0.31
CA VAL A 42 10.78 -9.53 -0.66
C VAL A 42 9.88 -10.23 -1.66
N ARG A 43 8.57 -10.13 -1.45
CA ARG A 43 7.54 -10.64 -2.36
C ARG A 43 6.51 -9.59 -2.66
N ASN A 44 6.12 -9.54 -3.92
CA ASN A 44 4.98 -8.78 -4.39
C ASN A 44 3.81 -9.73 -4.63
N MET A 45 2.65 -9.41 -4.06
CA MET A 45 1.36 -10.05 -4.30
C MET A 45 0.26 -8.98 -4.47
N GLY A 46 0.64 -7.83 -5.05
CA GLY A 46 -0.31 -6.83 -5.52
C GLY A 46 -1.05 -7.34 -6.76
N HIS A 47 -2.28 -6.86 -6.96
CA HIS A 47 -3.07 -7.22 -8.13
C HIS A 47 -3.81 -6.02 -8.69
N ASP A 48 -3.64 -5.76 -9.98
CA ASP A 48 -4.29 -4.67 -10.68
C ASP A 48 -5.83 -4.66 -10.49
N GLY A 49 -6.36 -3.46 -10.18
CA GLY A 49 -7.78 -3.21 -9.92
C GLY A 49 -8.36 -3.91 -8.67
N PHE A 50 -7.54 -4.41 -7.74
CA PHE A 50 -8.08 -5.01 -6.52
C PHE A 50 -8.65 -3.96 -5.57
N THR A 51 -9.84 -4.25 -5.05
CA THR A 51 -10.44 -3.61 -3.87
C THR A 51 -10.10 -4.40 -2.62
N LEU A 52 -10.38 -3.86 -1.42
CA LEU A 52 -10.24 -4.65 -0.19
C LEU A 52 -11.09 -5.93 -0.22
N GLU A 53 -12.31 -5.89 -0.75
CA GLU A 53 -13.12 -7.10 -0.91
C GLU A 53 -12.40 -8.18 -1.73
N ARG A 54 -11.73 -7.79 -2.84
CA ARG A 54 -11.01 -8.74 -3.70
C ARG A 54 -9.76 -9.31 -3.00
N ILE A 55 -9.05 -8.49 -2.24
CA ILE A 55 -7.93 -8.95 -1.39
C ILE A 55 -8.45 -9.96 -0.35
N HIS A 56 -9.52 -9.63 0.36
CA HIS A 56 -10.13 -10.51 1.35
C HIS A 56 -10.52 -11.87 0.73
N ARG A 57 -11.21 -11.85 -0.42
CA ARG A 57 -11.60 -13.07 -1.14
C ARG A 57 -10.40 -13.91 -1.54
N MET A 58 -9.34 -13.28 -2.04
CA MET A 58 -8.10 -13.98 -2.40
C MET A 58 -7.46 -14.66 -1.18
N LEU A 59 -7.39 -13.97 -0.03
CA LEU A 59 -6.82 -14.54 1.20
C LEU A 59 -7.64 -15.74 1.72
N LEU A 60 -8.97 -15.71 1.60
CA LEU A 60 -9.81 -16.85 1.96
C LEU A 60 -9.63 -18.04 1.01
N GLN A 61 -9.48 -17.79 -0.29
CA GLN A 61 -9.35 -18.84 -1.30
C GLN A 61 -7.97 -19.49 -1.32
N ASN A 62 -6.91 -18.68 -1.24
CA ASN A 62 -5.54 -19.12 -1.41
C ASN A 62 -4.81 -19.32 -0.07
N GLY A 63 -5.44 -18.90 1.03
CA GLY A 63 -4.83 -18.83 2.35
C GLY A 63 -3.97 -17.58 2.55
N VAL A 64 -3.73 -17.24 3.81
CA VAL A 64 -2.83 -16.15 4.19
C VAL A 64 -1.38 -16.60 4.06
N PRO A 65 -0.57 -15.99 3.18
CA PRO A 65 0.83 -16.37 3.05
C PRO A 65 1.60 -16.00 4.33
N ALA A 66 2.44 -16.92 4.83
CA ALA A 66 3.32 -16.62 5.95
C ALA A 66 4.38 -15.58 5.55
N ALA A 67 4.61 -14.58 6.39
CA ALA A 67 5.68 -13.58 6.25
C ALA A 67 5.97 -12.97 7.63
N ASP A 68 7.17 -12.45 7.85
CA ASP A 68 7.50 -11.73 9.09
C ASP A 68 6.88 -10.32 9.10
N VAL A 69 6.80 -9.70 7.92
CA VAL A 69 6.16 -8.39 7.73
C VAL A 69 5.22 -8.46 6.53
N ILE A 70 3.95 -8.06 6.74
CA ILE A 70 2.98 -7.90 5.67
C ILE A 70 2.63 -6.42 5.56
N THR A 71 2.80 -5.86 4.38
CA THR A 71 2.39 -4.49 4.05
C THR A 71 1.16 -4.53 3.17
N ILE A 72 0.11 -3.77 3.51
CA ILE A 72 -1.06 -3.57 2.65
C ILE A 72 -1.13 -2.11 2.19
N LEU A 73 -1.30 -1.91 0.88
CA LEU A 73 -1.65 -0.63 0.25
C LEU A 73 -2.81 -0.89 -0.71
N ALA A 74 -4.02 -0.53 -0.28
CA ALA A 74 -5.24 -0.67 -1.07
C ALA A 74 -6.33 0.27 -0.52
N GLY A 75 -7.25 0.66 -1.40
CA GLY A 75 -8.43 1.45 -1.06
C GLY A 75 -8.88 2.34 -2.23
N VAL A 76 -7.94 2.87 -3.02
CA VAL A 76 -8.25 3.79 -4.12
C VAL A 76 -9.22 3.21 -5.15
N ASN A 77 -9.23 1.88 -5.35
CA ASN A 77 -10.17 1.19 -6.24
C ASN A 77 -11.56 0.96 -5.64
N ASP A 78 -11.73 1.03 -4.32
CA ASP A 78 -13.03 0.95 -3.67
C ASP A 78 -13.86 2.22 -3.96
N ILE A 79 -13.21 3.37 -4.17
CA ILE A 79 -13.83 4.66 -4.48
C ILE A 79 -14.62 4.67 -5.80
N PRO A 80 -14.06 4.32 -6.98
CA PRO A 80 -14.85 4.29 -8.21
C PRO A 80 -16.00 3.27 -8.13
N VAL A 81 -15.84 2.17 -7.38
CA VAL A 81 -16.95 1.24 -7.15
C VAL A 81 -18.06 1.93 -6.35
N GLU A 82 -17.73 2.65 -5.28
CA GLU A 82 -18.67 3.44 -4.50
C GLU A 82 -19.42 4.46 -5.36
N VAL A 83 -18.66 5.30 -6.08
CA VAL A 83 -19.18 6.41 -6.89
C VAL A 83 -20.08 5.93 -8.02
N TYR A 84 -19.68 4.88 -8.75
CA TYR A 84 -20.38 4.45 -9.96
C TYR A 84 -21.42 3.35 -9.75
N THR A 85 -21.40 2.64 -8.61
CA THR A 85 -22.39 1.58 -8.32
C THR A 85 -23.44 1.97 -7.28
N GLN A 86 -23.26 3.10 -6.57
CA GLN A 86 -24.18 3.62 -5.55
C GLN A 86 -24.51 2.60 -4.45
N ARG A 87 -23.52 1.80 -4.05
CA ARG A 87 -23.69 0.70 -3.09
C ARG A 87 -23.46 1.08 -1.62
N ASN A 88 -23.13 2.33 -1.30
CA ASN A 88 -22.82 2.79 0.07
C ASN A 88 -21.80 1.86 0.79
N ARG A 89 -20.75 1.48 0.06
CA ARG A 89 -19.67 0.59 0.53
C ARG A 89 -18.75 1.29 1.51
N ILE A 90 -18.61 2.61 1.38
CA ILE A 90 -17.84 3.44 2.30
C ILE A 90 -18.85 4.24 3.13
N PRO A 91 -18.89 4.09 4.48
CA PRO A 91 -17.85 3.47 5.32
C PRO A 91 -18.06 1.98 5.67
N ASP A 92 -19.27 1.43 5.53
CA ASP A 92 -19.66 0.20 6.24
C ASP A 92 -18.98 -1.07 5.73
N GLU A 93 -19.08 -1.38 4.43
CA GLU A 93 -18.43 -2.56 3.83
C GLU A 93 -16.91 -2.44 3.89
N PHE A 94 -16.37 -1.24 3.64
CA PHE A 94 -14.94 -0.98 3.72
C PHE A 94 -14.40 -1.26 5.12
N SER A 95 -15.10 -0.79 6.16
CA SER A 95 -14.75 -1.05 7.56
C SER A 95 -14.86 -2.53 7.93
N PHE A 96 -15.84 -3.24 7.38
CA PHE A 96 -15.95 -4.69 7.54
C PHE A 96 -14.73 -5.40 6.91
N PHE A 97 -14.41 -5.15 5.65
CA PHE A 97 -13.28 -5.81 4.99
C PHE A 97 -11.92 -5.46 5.62
N CYS A 98 -11.73 -4.23 6.10
CA CYS A 98 -10.53 -3.88 6.87
C CYS A 98 -10.34 -4.80 8.08
N ARG A 99 -11.41 -4.98 8.89
CA ARG A 99 -11.36 -5.83 10.08
C ARG A 99 -11.09 -7.29 9.75
N GLU A 100 -11.79 -7.84 8.75
CA GLU A 100 -11.62 -9.23 8.34
C GLU A 100 -10.20 -9.51 7.84
N ILE A 101 -9.68 -8.65 6.96
CA ILE A 101 -8.30 -8.78 6.46
C ILE A 101 -7.31 -8.67 7.61
N PHE A 102 -7.46 -7.69 8.50
CA PHE A 102 -6.48 -7.47 9.56
C PHE A 102 -6.51 -8.61 10.58
N SER A 103 -7.68 -9.21 10.85
CA SER A 103 -7.78 -10.44 11.64
C SER A 103 -7.03 -11.59 10.97
N LEU A 104 -7.32 -11.87 9.70
CA LEU A 104 -6.66 -12.94 8.94
C LEU A 104 -5.13 -12.79 8.93
N LEU A 105 -4.63 -11.57 8.76
CA LEU A 105 -3.20 -11.28 8.72
C LEU A 105 -2.54 -11.31 10.12
N SER A 106 -3.28 -10.97 11.18
CA SER A 106 -2.76 -10.91 12.56
C SER A 106 -2.83 -12.24 13.30
N ASP A 107 -3.64 -13.19 12.83
CA ASP A 107 -3.79 -14.53 13.44
C ASP A 107 -2.47 -15.35 13.44
N LYS A 108 -1.50 -14.96 12.60
CA LYS A 108 -0.18 -15.59 12.52
C LYS A 108 0.78 -14.94 13.53
N SER A 109 1.01 -15.63 14.64
CA SER A 109 1.97 -15.21 15.69
C SER A 109 3.31 -14.75 15.08
N GLY A 110 3.76 -13.56 15.48
CA GLY A 110 5.03 -12.98 15.05
C GLY A 110 4.98 -12.12 13.78
N THR A 111 3.85 -12.11 13.06
CA THR A 111 3.68 -11.27 11.86
C THR A 111 3.48 -9.81 12.25
N ARG A 112 4.29 -8.90 11.70
CA ARG A 112 4.08 -7.45 11.83
C ARG A 112 3.26 -6.94 10.65
N LEU A 113 2.07 -6.42 10.93
CA LEU A 113 1.22 -5.77 9.94
C LEU A 113 1.59 -4.30 9.76
N VAL A 114 1.75 -3.88 8.51
CA VAL A 114 1.97 -2.50 8.08
C VAL A 114 0.85 -2.11 7.12
N VAL A 115 0.23 -0.96 7.35
CA VAL A 115 -0.88 -0.43 6.57
C VAL A 115 -0.44 0.90 6.01
N MET A 116 -0.42 1.01 4.69
CA MET A 116 -0.14 2.26 4.00
C MET A 116 -1.47 2.90 3.59
N GLU A 117 -1.62 4.18 3.92
CA GLU A 117 -2.79 4.97 3.55
C GLU A 117 -2.96 4.96 2.00
N PRO A 118 -4.19 4.81 1.48
CA PRO A 118 -4.46 5.06 0.07
C PRO A 118 -4.33 6.56 -0.24
N PHE A 119 -4.02 6.91 -1.47
CA PHE A 119 -3.76 8.30 -1.87
C PHE A 119 -4.33 8.59 -3.26
N LEU A 120 -4.55 9.88 -3.54
CA LEU A 120 -5.12 10.33 -4.80
C LEU A 120 -4.60 11.73 -5.15
N PHE A 121 -4.54 12.04 -6.45
CA PHE A 121 -4.17 13.38 -6.93
C PHE A 121 -5.28 14.00 -7.80
N ASP A 122 -5.29 15.33 -7.89
CA ASP A 122 -6.29 16.13 -8.62
C ASP A 122 -6.11 16.09 -10.16
N CYS A 123 -5.77 14.94 -10.73
CA CYS A 123 -5.52 14.78 -12.15
C CYS A 123 -5.97 13.39 -12.60
N PRO A 124 -7.08 13.24 -13.35
CA PRO A 124 -7.97 14.29 -13.85
C PRO A 124 -8.65 15.08 -12.73
N ALA A 125 -9.08 16.30 -13.03
CA ALA A 125 -9.64 17.24 -12.04
C ALA A 125 -10.88 16.69 -11.30
N GLU A 126 -11.60 15.74 -11.91
CA GLU A 126 -12.75 15.05 -11.32
C GLU A 126 -12.41 14.26 -10.04
N TYR A 127 -11.15 13.79 -9.91
CA TYR A 127 -10.68 13.10 -8.71
C TYR A 127 -10.67 13.98 -7.46
N ARG A 128 -10.83 15.30 -7.61
CA ARG A 128 -11.09 16.18 -6.46
C ARG A 128 -12.30 15.76 -5.65
N ASN A 129 -13.32 15.23 -6.32
CA ASN A 129 -14.56 14.79 -5.67
C ASN A 129 -14.37 13.48 -4.90
N TRP A 130 -13.22 12.82 -5.04
CA TRP A 130 -12.91 11.53 -4.42
C TRP A 130 -12.12 11.67 -3.11
N HIS A 131 -11.53 12.85 -2.83
CA HIS A 131 -10.82 13.10 -1.57
C HIS A 131 -11.64 12.82 -0.30
N PRO A 132 -12.94 13.16 -0.21
CA PRO A 132 -13.72 12.82 0.98
C PRO A 132 -13.78 11.31 1.24
N TYR A 133 -13.76 10.47 0.20
CA TYR A 133 -13.70 9.02 0.34
C TYR A 133 -12.32 8.56 0.80
N VAL A 134 -11.24 9.10 0.23
CA VAL A 134 -9.85 8.81 0.69
C VAL A 134 -9.67 9.18 2.17
N GLU A 135 -10.23 10.32 2.60
CA GLU A 135 -10.20 10.75 4.00
C GLU A 135 -10.95 9.77 4.91
N GLU A 136 -12.11 9.27 4.48
CA GLU A 136 -12.88 8.29 5.24
C GLU A 136 -12.22 6.91 5.27
N GLU A 137 -11.66 6.44 4.16
CA GLU A 137 -10.84 5.23 4.10
C GLU A 137 -9.62 5.32 5.02
N SER A 138 -8.89 6.44 4.98
CA SER A 138 -7.76 6.71 5.87
C SER A 138 -8.16 6.66 7.34
N ARG A 139 -9.29 7.30 7.69
CA ARG A 139 -9.83 7.30 9.05
C ARG A 139 -10.12 5.87 9.51
N ILE A 140 -10.79 5.07 8.68
CA ILE A 140 -11.12 3.67 8.98
C ILE A 140 -9.86 2.82 9.12
N LEU A 141 -8.96 2.85 8.13
CA LEU A 141 -7.72 2.06 8.13
C LEU A 141 -6.85 2.39 9.34
N ARG A 142 -6.75 3.67 9.72
CA ARG A 142 -6.01 4.09 10.91
C ARG A 142 -6.62 3.53 12.19
N GLN A 143 -7.93 3.67 12.36
CA GLN A 143 -8.64 3.13 13.53
C GLN A 143 -8.52 1.60 13.62
N THR A 144 -8.65 0.90 12.49
CA THR A 144 -8.47 -0.56 12.46
C THR A 144 -7.01 -0.93 12.72
N ALA A 145 -6.04 -0.21 12.17
CA ALA A 145 -4.63 -0.46 12.45
C ALA A 145 -4.31 -0.34 13.94
N GLU A 146 -4.85 0.69 14.63
CA GLU A 146 -4.72 0.86 16.07
C GLU A 146 -5.31 -0.31 16.86
N GLN A 147 -6.50 -0.79 16.47
CA GLN A 147 -7.16 -1.94 17.12
C GLN A 147 -6.35 -3.24 17.03
N PHE A 148 -5.67 -3.47 15.91
CA PHE A 148 -4.87 -4.67 15.66
C PHE A 148 -3.38 -4.49 16.00
N GLY A 149 -2.97 -3.33 16.52
CA GLY A 149 -1.56 -3.02 16.80
C GLY A 149 -0.68 -2.95 15.55
N ALA A 150 -1.26 -2.70 14.38
CA ALA A 150 -0.56 -2.55 13.12
C ALA A 150 0.08 -1.16 12.99
N LEU A 151 1.18 -1.07 12.23
CA LEU A 151 1.79 0.22 11.91
C LEU A 151 1.01 0.89 10.77
N PHE A 152 0.40 2.04 11.03
CA PHE A 152 -0.18 2.89 9.99
C PHE A 152 0.84 3.91 9.45
N ILE A 153 1.01 3.96 8.13
CA ILE A 153 1.91 4.90 7.42
C ILE A 153 1.04 5.87 6.60
N PRO A 154 0.97 7.15 6.99
CA PRO A 154 0.26 8.15 6.20
C PRO A 154 1.07 8.54 4.96
N THR A 155 0.50 8.37 3.78
CA THR A 155 1.14 8.54 2.46
C THR A 155 0.51 9.68 1.68
N ASP A 156 -0.80 9.91 1.82
CA ASP A 156 -1.59 10.79 0.95
C ASP A 156 -1.12 12.23 1.06
N ARG A 157 -1.09 12.75 2.29
CA ARG A 157 -0.62 14.12 2.54
C ARG A 157 0.81 14.33 2.05
N LEU A 158 1.69 13.34 2.27
CA LEU A 158 3.09 13.44 1.82
C LEU A 158 3.16 13.57 0.31
N LEU A 159 2.52 12.65 -0.41
CA LEU A 159 2.57 12.60 -1.85
C LEU A 159 1.89 13.83 -2.49
N ARG A 160 0.75 14.28 -1.97
CA ARG A 160 0.09 15.50 -2.45
C ARG A 160 0.93 16.75 -2.20
N CYS A 161 1.62 16.85 -1.05
CA CYS A 161 2.58 17.94 -0.81
C CYS A 161 3.70 17.92 -1.85
N ARG A 162 4.28 16.74 -2.13
CA ARG A 162 5.31 16.59 -3.16
C ARG A 162 4.83 16.96 -4.56
N ALA A 163 3.60 16.58 -4.91
CA ALA A 163 3.00 16.95 -6.19
C ALA A 163 2.78 18.46 -6.33
N ARG A 164 2.46 19.17 -5.23
CA ARG A 164 2.34 20.64 -5.22
C ARG A 164 3.70 21.34 -5.34
N GLU A 165 4.75 20.76 -4.74
CA GLU A 165 6.10 21.32 -4.74
C GLU A 165 6.84 21.07 -6.06
N GLU A 166 6.75 19.85 -6.58
CA GLU A 166 7.57 19.36 -7.71
C GLU A 166 6.77 19.33 -9.03
N GLY A 167 5.44 19.34 -8.97
CA GLY A 167 4.54 19.20 -10.10
C GLY A 167 3.81 17.85 -10.09
N VAL A 168 2.52 17.85 -10.47
CA VAL A 168 1.68 16.64 -10.43
C VAL A 168 2.23 15.54 -11.35
N SER A 169 2.63 15.89 -12.57
CA SER A 169 3.20 14.96 -13.55
C SER A 169 4.57 14.41 -13.15
N GLU A 170 5.28 15.04 -12.20
CA GLU A 170 6.51 14.50 -11.65
C GLU A 170 6.21 13.38 -10.65
N ILE A 171 5.04 13.35 -10.02
CA ILE A 171 4.71 12.39 -8.94
C ILE A 171 3.79 11.27 -9.41
N THR A 172 2.80 11.59 -10.25
CA THR A 172 1.80 10.65 -10.74
C THR A 172 1.64 10.74 -12.26
N VAL A 173 1.32 9.61 -12.88
CA VAL A 173 1.07 9.50 -14.32
C VAL A 173 -0.37 9.91 -14.66
N ASP A 174 -1.33 9.53 -13.82
CA ASP A 174 -2.76 9.57 -14.14
C ASP A 174 -3.67 9.92 -12.94
N GLY A 175 -3.09 10.33 -11.81
CA GLY A 175 -3.82 10.64 -10.59
C GLY A 175 -3.88 9.54 -9.55
N ILE A 176 -3.47 8.32 -9.92
CA ILE A 176 -3.50 7.13 -9.07
C ILE A 176 -2.11 6.49 -9.07
N HIS A 177 -1.59 6.16 -10.26
CA HIS A 177 -0.32 5.49 -10.43
C HIS A 177 0.85 6.47 -10.34
N LEU A 178 1.92 6.04 -9.67
CA LEU A 178 3.10 6.86 -9.42
C LEU A 178 4.10 6.78 -10.57
N THR A 179 4.80 7.88 -10.83
CA THR A 179 6.03 7.88 -11.64
C THR A 179 7.18 7.22 -10.87
N ASP A 180 8.35 7.07 -11.49
CA ASP A 180 9.59 6.67 -10.80
C ASP A 180 9.91 7.58 -9.60
N ARG A 181 9.64 8.88 -9.72
CA ARG A 181 9.88 9.84 -8.64
C ARG A 181 8.87 9.65 -7.51
N GLY A 182 7.59 9.47 -7.81
CA GLY A 182 6.57 9.12 -6.82
C GLY A 182 6.87 7.81 -6.10
N ASN A 183 7.19 6.75 -6.85
CA ASN A 183 7.55 5.44 -6.31
C ASN A 183 8.78 5.51 -5.39
N ARG A 184 9.80 6.33 -5.73
CA ARG A 184 10.96 6.57 -4.85
C ARG A 184 10.58 7.22 -3.53
N ILE A 185 9.69 8.22 -3.55
CA ILE A 185 9.21 8.88 -2.33
C ILE A 185 8.45 7.88 -1.45
N LEU A 186 7.56 7.09 -2.06
CA LEU A 186 6.78 6.08 -1.35
C LEU A 186 7.67 5.00 -0.72
N ALA A 187 8.62 4.47 -1.49
CA ALA A 187 9.59 3.49 -1.03
C ALA A 187 10.46 4.02 0.12
N GLN A 188 10.96 5.26 0.02
CA GLN A 188 11.77 5.89 1.06
C GLN A 188 11.00 6.05 2.37
N LEU A 189 9.72 6.47 2.31
CA LEU A 189 8.87 6.56 3.48
C LEU A 189 8.71 5.20 4.15
N TRP A 190 8.41 4.15 3.38
CA TRP A 190 8.28 2.79 3.92
C TRP A 190 9.60 2.32 4.56
N LEU A 191 10.72 2.49 3.87
CA LEU A 191 12.04 2.09 4.36
C LEU A 191 12.44 2.82 5.65
N GLN A 192 12.07 4.10 5.78
CA GLN A 192 12.30 4.86 7.02
C GLN A 192 11.53 4.29 8.22
N LYS A 193 10.34 3.74 7.99
CA LYS A 193 9.41 3.30 9.05
C LYS A 193 9.52 1.80 9.36
N VAL A 194 9.95 0.99 8.38
CA VAL A 194 9.82 -0.47 8.44
C VAL A 194 11.14 -1.21 8.26
N ALA A 195 12.06 -0.70 7.42
CA ALA A 195 13.29 -1.44 7.13
C ALA A 195 14.08 -1.74 8.41
N PRO A 196 14.83 -2.85 8.44
CA PRO A 196 15.75 -3.12 9.53
C PRO A 196 16.68 -1.92 9.76
N ALA A 197 16.97 -1.62 11.02
CA ALA A 197 18.02 -0.65 11.33
C ALA A 197 19.31 -1.13 10.66
N GLY A 198 19.86 -0.32 9.75
CA GLY A 198 21.09 -0.68 9.06
C GLY A 198 22.21 -0.90 10.06
N ALA A 199 22.97 -1.99 9.92
CA ALA A 199 24.26 -2.11 10.57
C ALA A 199 25.06 -0.86 10.18
N HIS A 200 25.46 -0.07 11.18
CA HIS A 200 26.23 1.15 10.99
C HIS A 200 27.38 0.89 10.02
N PHE A 201 27.34 1.52 8.84
CA PHE A 201 28.57 1.78 8.10
C PHE A 201 29.38 2.74 8.97
N LYS A 202 30.37 2.21 9.69
CA LYS A 202 31.45 3.02 10.23
C LYS A 202 32.06 3.78 9.05
N LYS A 203 31.93 5.10 9.07
CA LYS A 203 32.80 5.96 8.27
C LYS A 203 34.21 5.74 8.82
N GLU A 204 35.07 5.15 8.01
CA GLU A 204 36.51 5.40 8.07
C GLU A 204 36.79 6.78 7.46
#